data_AF-A0ABD5DGW5-F1
#
_entry.id   AF-A0ABD5DGW5-F1
#
_cell.length_a   1.000
_cell.length_b   1.000
_cell.length_c   1.000
_cell.angle_alpha   90.00
_cell.angle_beta   90.00
_cell.angle_gamma   90.00
#
_symmetry.space_group_name_H-M   'P 1'
#
loop_
_entity.id
_entity.type
_entity.pdbx_description
1 polymer ?
#
loop_
_entity_poly.entity_id
_entity_poly.type
_entity_poly.pdbx_seq_one_letter_code
_entity_poly.pdbx_strand_id
1 'polypeptide(L)'
;LAAWESRVARCLREAQAAGAIASDASPQALAQVFWIGWEGAVMRARLVQSAAPLNQYWDFFAHSMTTKTPAQDGASADNPLPTRNTLS
;
A
#
# COMPACT_ATOMS: atom_id res chain seq x y z
N LEU A 1 9.67 -8.18 -16.30
CA LEU A 1 9.01 -7.50 -15.16
C LEU A 1 9.24 -8.24 -13.83
N ALA A 2 8.89 -9.53 -13.74
CA ALA A 2 9.00 -10.34 -12.51
C ALA A 2 10.35 -10.26 -11.75
N ALA A 3 11.49 -10.24 -12.44
CA ALA A 3 12.80 -10.09 -11.79
C ALA A 3 12.98 -8.71 -11.11
N TRP A 4 12.44 -7.66 -11.72
CA TRP A 4 12.47 -6.30 -11.18
C TRP A 4 11.46 -6.13 -10.04
N GLU A 5 10.26 -6.68 -10.18
CA GLU A 5 9.28 -6.77 -9.09
C GLU A 5 9.86 -7.48 -7.88
N SER A 6 10.56 -8.61 -8.07
CA SER A 6 11.20 -9.35 -6.97
C SER A 6 12.28 -8.53 -6.26
N ARG A 7 13.07 -7.73 -7.00
CA ARG A 7 14.07 -6.83 -6.42
C ARG A 7 13.42 -5.71 -5.60
N VAL A 8 12.35 -5.11 -6.11
CA VAL A 8 11.58 -4.08 -5.38
C VAL A 8 10.94 -4.68 -4.14
N ALA A 9 10.29 -5.83 -4.26
CA ALA A 9 9.68 -6.54 -3.13
C ALA A 9 10.71 -6.91 -2.05
N ARG A 10 11.96 -7.23 -2.44
CA ARG A 10 13.05 -7.47 -1.48
C ARG A 10 13.41 -6.20 -0.71
N CYS A 11 13.58 -5.07 -1.40
CA CYS A 11 13.83 -3.78 -0.76
C CYS A 11 12.70 -3.40 0.21
N LEU A 12 11.45 -3.60 -0.20
CA LEU A 12 10.27 -3.34 0.62
C LEU A 12 10.21 -4.26 1.85
N ARG A 13 10.60 -5.54 1.73
CA ARG A 13 10.73 -6.45 2.88
C ARG A 13 11.78 -5.97 3.88
N GLU A 14 12.92 -5.49 3.39
CA GLU A 14 13.99 -4.94 4.24
C GLU A 14 13.50 -3.67 4.98
N ALA A 15 12.78 -2.79 4.28
CA ALA A 15 12.18 -1.58 4.88
C ALA A 15 11.08 -1.91 5.90
N GLN A 16 10.25 -2.93 5.65
CA GLN A 16 9.26 -3.44 6.60
C GLN A 16 9.93 -4.04 7.84
N ALA A 17 11.00 -4.82 7.66
CA ALA A 17 11.78 -5.36 8.79
C ALA A 17 12.45 -4.26 9.63
N ALA A 18 12.80 -3.13 9.02
CA ALA A 18 13.30 -1.93 9.70
C ALA A 18 12.20 -1.06 10.34
N GLY A 19 10.92 -1.41 10.17
CA GLY A 19 9.79 -0.65 10.71
C GLY A 19 9.45 0.65 9.95
N ALA A 20 10.01 0.84 8.75
CA ALA A 20 9.75 2.02 7.93
C ALA A 20 8.43 1.95 7.13
N ILE A 21 7.85 0.75 7.01
CA ILE A 21 6.60 0.46 6.29
C ILE A 21 5.70 -0.36 7.23
N ALA A 22 4.39 -0.18 7.12
CA ALA A 22 3.41 -0.90 7.92
C ALA A 22 3.57 -2.44 7.78
N SER A 23 3.44 -3.16 8.89
CA SER A 23 3.67 -4.62 8.95
C SER A 23 2.58 -5.45 8.27
N ASP A 24 1.41 -4.87 8.04
CA ASP A 24 0.27 -5.46 7.33
C ASP A 24 0.38 -5.35 5.80
N ALA A 25 1.26 -4.48 5.29
CA ALA A 25 1.46 -4.30 3.87
C ALA A 25 2.20 -5.51 3.25
N SER A 26 1.68 -6.03 2.14
CA SER A 26 2.34 -7.09 1.35
C SER A 26 3.41 -6.50 0.43
N PRO A 27 4.71 -6.78 0.63
CA PRO A 27 5.79 -6.24 -0.21
C PRO A 27 5.69 -6.64 -1.67
N GLN A 28 5.15 -7.83 -1.95
CA GLN A 28 4.93 -8.33 -3.30
C GLN A 28 3.80 -7.55 -3.99
N ALA A 29 2.68 -7.31 -3.30
CA ALA A 29 1.58 -6.52 -3.84
C ALA A 29 2.02 -5.07 -4.08
N LEU A 30 2.76 -4.48 -3.14
CA LEU A 30 3.34 -3.14 -3.30
C LEU A 30 4.29 -3.05 -4.49
N ALA A 31 5.13 -4.07 -4.72
CA ALA A 31 6.02 -4.09 -5.87
C ALA A 31 5.27 -4.18 -7.20
N GLN A 32 4.16 -4.91 -7.27
CA GLN A 32 3.30 -4.95 -8.46
C GLN A 32 2.62 -3.59 -8.70
N VAL A 33 2.03 -3.01 -7.67
CA VAL A 33 1.41 -1.67 -7.73
C VAL A 33 2.43 -0.61 -8.16
N PHE A 34 3.67 -0.71 -7.65
CA PHE A 34 4.78 0.14 -8.05
C PHE A 34 5.03 0.09 -9.56
N TRP A 35 5.17 -1.10 -10.14
CA TRP A 35 5.47 -1.24 -11.56
C TRP A 35 4.30 -0.79 -12.46
N ILE A 36 3.05 -1.08 -12.05
CA ILE A 36 1.86 -0.63 -12.78
C ILE A 36 1.81 0.90 -12.85
N GLY A 37 2.01 1.60 -11.73
CA GLY A 37 1.97 3.05 -11.71
C GLY A 37 3.20 3.71 -12.35
N TRP A 38 4.38 3.09 -12.19
CA TRP A 38 5.63 3.57 -12.78
C TRP A 38 5.56 3.56 -14.32
N GLU A 39 4.94 2.55 -14.93
CA GLU A 39 4.73 2.49 -16.38
C GLU A 39 3.92 3.69 -16.90
N GLY A 40 2.84 4.06 -16.19
CA GLY A 40 2.04 5.25 -16.51
C GLY A 40 2.83 6.56 -16.36
N ALA A 41 3.62 6.67 -15.30
CA ALA A 41 4.48 7.82 -15.06
C ALA A 41 5.57 7.96 -16.14
N VAL A 42 6.20 6.85 -16.56
CA VAL A 42 7.17 6.80 -17.66
C VAL A 42 6.53 7.21 -18.98
N MET A 43 5.33 6.72 -19.28
CA MET A 43 4.61 7.12 -20.50
C MET A 43 4.35 8.63 -20.48
N ARG A 44 3.87 9.18 -19.35
CA ARG A 44 3.61 10.62 -19.24
C ARG A 44 4.89 11.45 -19.34
N ALA A 45 5.98 11.02 -18.69
CA ALA A 45 7.28 11.68 -18.73
C ALA A 45 7.84 11.81 -20.16
N ARG A 46 7.65 10.78 -20.99
CA ARG A 46 8.02 10.81 -22.42
C ARG A 46 7.19 11.82 -23.20
N LEU A 47 5.89 11.92 -22.93
CA LEU A 47 4.99 12.86 -23.61
C LEU A 47 5.31 14.32 -23.26
N VAL A 48 5.61 14.60 -22.00
CA VAL A 48 5.91 15.96 -21.52
C VAL A 48 7.40 16.29 -21.55
N GLN A 49 8.25 15.37 -22.02
CA GLN A 49 9.72 15.46 -22.05
C GLN A 49 10.32 15.96 -20.73
N SER A 50 9.81 15.45 -19.61
CA SER A 50 10.20 15.86 -18.27
C SER A 50 10.15 14.70 -17.30
N ALA A 51 11.06 14.68 -16.33
CA ALA A 51 11.05 13.72 -15.23
C ALA A 51 10.00 14.03 -14.15
N ALA A 52 9.31 15.18 -14.23
CA ALA A 52 8.34 15.61 -13.22
C ALA A 52 7.24 14.56 -12.91
N PRO A 53 6.67 13.82 -13.89
CA PRO A 53 5.70 12.77 -13.61
C PRO A 53 6.27 11.59 -12.82
N LEU A 54 7.55 11.25 -13.01
CA LEU A 54 8.23 10.19 -12.26
C LEU A 54 8.39 10.59 -10.79
N ASN A 55 8.80 11.84 -10.55
CA ASN A 55 8.97 12.37 -9.20
C ASN A 55 7.63 12.42 -8.46
N GLN A 56 6.56 12.93 -9.10
CA GLN A 56 5.22 12.94 -8.51
C GLN A 56 4.72 11.54 -8.14
N TYR A 57 4.95 10.56 -9.02
CA TYR A 57 4.56 9.19 -8.75
C TYR A 57 5.35 8.61 -7.57
N TRP A 58 6.67 8.85 -7.52
CA TRP A 58 7.51 8.39 -6.41
C TRP A 58 7.07 9.00 -5.08
N ASP A 59 6.84 10.31 -5.03
CA ASP A 59 6.41 11.01 -3.81
C ASP A 59 5.08 10.46 -3.29
N PHE A 60 4.12 10.24 -4.19
CA PHE A 60 2.84 9.60 -3.87
C PHE A 60 3.04 8.18 -3.32
N PHE A 61 3.84 7.37 -4.01
CA PHE A 61 4.06 5.97 -3.62
C PHE A 61 4.76 5.88 -2.26
N ALA A 62 5.82 6.67 -2.04
CA ALA A 62 6.53 6.75 -0.76
C ALA A 62 5.58 7.13 0.39
N HIS A 63 4.72 8.14 0.17
CA HIS A 63 3.75 8.56 1.17
C HIS A 63 2.77 7.43 1.52
N SER A 64 2.21 6.75 0.50
CA SER A 64 1.24 5.66 0.70
C SER A 64 1.78 4.47 1.51
N MET A 65 3.09 4.21 1.46
CA MET A 65 3.72 3.13 2.24
C MET A 65 3.91 3.48 3.73
N THR A 66 4.03 4.77 4.04
CA THR A 66 4.26 5.26 5.41
C THR A 66 2.97 5.56 6.17
N THR A 67 1.87 5.83 5.47
CA THR A 67 0.57 6.08 6.10
C THR A 67 -0.04 4.74 6.53
N LYS A 68 -0.04 4.48 7.85
CA LYS A 68 -0.88 3.43 8.44
C LYS A 68 -2.35 3.81 8.19
N THR A 69 -2.97 3.20 7.18
CA THR A 69 -4.42 3.39 6.92
C THR A 69 -5.18 2.93 8.16
N PRO A 70 -5.92 3.79 8.89
CA PRO A 70 -6.66 3.39 10.08
C PRO A 70 -7.99 2.69 9.74
N ALA A 71 -8.05 1.89 8.67
CA ALA A 71 -9.32 1.38 8.13
C ALA A 71 -9.27 -0.09 7.71
N GLN A 72 -8.60 -0.95 8.49
CA GLN A 72 -8.80 -2.41 8.44
C GLN A 72 -8.83 -3.05 9.84
N ASP A 73 -9.37 -2.36 10.85
CA ASP A 73 -9.87 -3.01 12.06
C ASP A 73 -11.34 -3.39 11.82
N GLY A 74 -11.55 -4.46 11.07
CA GLY A 74 -12.83 -5.16 11.05
C GLY A 74 -13.04 -5.76 12.43
N ALA A 75 -13.65 -4.97 13.32
CA ALA A 75 -14.11 -5.42 14.62
C ALA A 75 -14.91 -6.71 14.45
N SER A 76 -14.37 -7.78 15.03
CA SER A 76 -15.01 -9.08 15.16
C SER A 76 -16.45 -8.89 15.63
N ALA A 77 -17.41 -9.20 14.75
CA ALA A 77 -18.81 -9.24 15.07
C ALA A 77 -19.07 -10.44 15.98
N ASP A 78 -18.80 -10.28 17.27
CA ASP A 78 -19.29 -11.18 18.30
C ASP A 78 -19.85 -10.33 19.45
N ASN A 79 -21.14 -9.97 19.31
CA ASN A 79 -21.89 -9.36 20.39
C ASN A 79 -23.17 -10.19 20.59
N PRO A 80 -23.28 -10.97 21.67
CA PRO A 80 -24.54 -11.63 22.01
C PRO A 80 -25.55 -10.56 22.44
N LEU A 81 -26.66 -10.46 21.71
CA LEU A 81 -27.80 -9.61 22.07
C LEU A 81 -28.32 -9.97 23.46
N PRO A 82 -28.50 -9.03 24.41
CA PRO A 82 -29.20 -9.32 25.64
C PRO A 82 -30.71 -9.39 25.36
N THR A 83 -31.32 -10.53 25.66
CA THR A 83 -32.77 -10.73 25.71
C THR A 83 -33.37 -9.75 26.72
N ARG A 84 -34.12 -8.77 26.22
CA ARG A 84 -34.86 -7.83 27.06
C ARG A 84 -36.11 -8.52 27.61
N ASN A 85 -36.01 -9.09 28.81
CA ASN A 85 -37.17 -9.45 29.61
C ASN A 85 -37.84 -8.16 30.10
N THR A 86 -39.08 -7.91 29.70
CA THR A 86 -39.97 -6.94 30.37
C THR A 86 -41.21 -7.67 30.85
N LEU A 87 -41.30 -7.80 32.17
CA LEU A 87 -42.52 -8.06 32.93
C LEU A 87 -43.44 -6.83 32.81
N SER A 88 -44.67 -7.02 32.35
CA SER A 88 -45.90 -6.45 32.93
C SER A 88 -47.14 -7.04 32.27
#